data_AF-A0A9X8VC01-F1
#
_entry.id   AF-A0A9X8VC01-F1
#
_cell.length_a   1.000
_cell.length_b   1.000
_cell.length_c   1.000
_cell.angle_alpha   90.00
_cell.angle_beta   90.00
_cell.angle_gamma   90.00
#
_symmetry.space_group_name_H-M   'P 1'
#
loop_
_entity.id
_entity.type
_entity.pdbx_description
1 polymer ?
#
loop_
_entity_poly.entity_id
_entity_poly.type
_entity_poly.pdbx_seq_one_letter_code
_entity_poly.pdbx_strand_id
1 'polypeptide(L)' 'HQTQLRWAVTADDVFISVTPPHHDMSMFDLFGSLCAGATLVLPASHQEKDAISWNQLVEKHRVSLWCSVPAILE' A
#
# COMPACT_ATOMS: atom_id res chain seq x y z
N HIS A 1 -8.59 -7.52 -9.47
CA HIS A 1 -9.37 -8.76 -9.28
C HIS A 1 -8.51 -10.02 -9.34
N GLN A 2 -7.90 -10.41 -10.48
CA GLN A 2 -7.09 -11.64 -10.54
C GLN A 2 -5.92 -11.68 -9.53
N THR A 3 -5.22 -10.56 -9.36
CA THR A 3 -4.11 -10.45 -8.39
C THR A 3 -4.56 -10.67 -6.95
N GLN A 4 -5.68 -10.06 -6.54
CA GLN A 4 -6.23 -10.23 -5.18
C GLN A 4 -6.62 -11.67 -4.90
N LEU A 5 -7.26 -12.36 -5.86
CA LEU A 5 -7.60 -13.78 -5.72
C LEU A 5 -6.33 -14.64 -5.58
N ARG A 6 -5.31 -14.36 -6.39
CA ARG A 6 -4.04 -15.09 -6.36
C ARG A 6 -3.29 -14.90 -5.04
N TRP A 7 -3.35 -13.71 -4.46
CA TRP A 7 -2.73 -13.40 -3.17
C TRP A 7 -3.66 -13.64 -1.98
N ALA A 8 -4.88 -14.14 -2.22
CA ALA A 8 -5.89 -14.36 -1.20
C ALA A 8 -6.10 -13.15 -0.27
N VAL A 9 -6.15 -11.94 -0.86
CA VAL A 9 -6.36 -10.70 -0.11
C VAL A 9 -7.71 -10.76 0.61
N THR A 10 -7.72 -10.35 1.87
CA THR A 10 -8.89 -10.35 2.75
C THR A 10 -9.11 -8.98 3.40
N ALA A 11 -10.22 -8.83 4.13
CA ALA A 11 -10.49 -7.62 4.91
C ALA A 11 -9.51 -7.41 6.08
N ASP A 12 -8.77 -8.45 6.49
CA ASP A 12 -7.78 -8.37 7.56
C ASP A 12 -6.43 -7.81 7.08
N ASP A 13 -6.25 -7.64 5.78
CA ASP A 13 -5.03 -7.09 5.21
C ASP A 13 -4.90 -5.57 5.42
N VAL A 14 -3.65 -5.12 5.53
CA VAL A 14 -3.28 -3.72 5.67
C VAL A 14 -2.33 -3.35 4.54
N PHE A 15 -2.83 -2.50 3.64
CA PHE A 15 -2.09 -1.98 2.50
C PHE A 15 -1.36 -0.69 2.90
N ILE A 16 -0.21 -0.42 2.28
CA ILE A 16 0.38 0.92 2.25
C ILE A 16 0.43 1.42 0.80
N SER A 17 0.01 2.67 0.56
CA SER A 17 0.18 3.31 -0.74
C SER A 17 1.21 4.43 -0.66
N VAL A 18 2.42 4.11 -1.10
CA VAL A 18 3.55 5.06 -1.23
C VAL A 18 3.72 5.56 -2.66
N THR A 19 2.88 5.07 -3.58
CA THR A 19 2.89 5.46 -4.98
C THR A 19 2.03 6.73 -5.16
N PRO A 20 2.48 7.75 -5.91
CA PRO A 20 1.69 8.94 -6.12
C PRO A 20 0.33 8.63 -6.79
N PRO A 21 -0.76 9.34 -6.45
CA PRO A 21 -2.12 9.01 -6.90
C PRO A 21 -2.36 9.09 -8.42
N HIS A 22 -1.45 9.72 -9.16
CA HIS A 22 -1.52 9.86 -10.61
C HIS A 22 -0.83 8.72 -11.37
N HIS A 23 -0.16 7.80 -10.67
CA HIS A 23 0.41 6.60 -11.25
C HIS A 23 -0.60 5.44 -11.20
N ASP A 24 -0.64 4.64 -12.26
CA ASP A 24 -1.50 3.46 -12.38
C ASP A 24 -1.33 2.45 -11.23
N MET A 25 -0.12 2.32 -10.69
CA MET A 25 0.15 1.47 -9.53
C MET A 25 -0.67 1.87 -8.29
N SER A 26 -0.96 3.16 -8.04
CA SER A 26 -1.77 3.57 -6.88
C SER A 26 -3.21 3.09 -6.97
N MET A 27 -3.70 2.77 -8.17
CA MET A 27 -5.03 2.19 -8.37
C MET A 27 -5.13 0.82 -7.72
N PHE A 28 -4.06 0.02 -7.72
CA PHE A 28 -4.09 -1.29 -7.10
C PHE A 28 -4.22 -1.17 -5.57
N ASP A 29 -3.46 -0.28 -4.93
CA ASP A 29 -3.54 -0.10 -3.48
C ASP A 29 -4.92 0.45 -3.08
N LEU A 30 -5.40 1.47 -3.79
CA LEU A 30 -6.65 2.14 -3.48
C LEU A 30 -7.86 1.24 -3.72
N PHE A 31 -8.06 0.75 -4.95
CA PHE A 31 -9.22 -0.08 -5.24
C PHE A 31 -9.04 -1.49 -4.69
N GLY A 32 -7.80 -1.96 -4.53
CA GLY A 32 -7.54 -3.29 -3.99
C GLY A 32 -7.92 -3.41 -2.53
N SER A 33 -7.51 -2.45 -1.72
CA SER A 33 -7.91 -2.39 -0.32
C SER A 33 -9.43 -2.19 -0.18
N LEU A 34 -9.99 -1.19 -0.87
CA LEU A 34 -11.41 -0.85 -0.77
C LEU A 34 -12.33 -1.98 -1.23
N CYS A 35 -12.02 -2.68 -2.33
CA CYS A 35 -12.85 -3.80 -2.80
C CYS A 35 -12.76 -5.03 -1.88
N ALA A 36 -11.65 -5.22 -1.16
CA ALA A 36 -11.47 -6.33 -0.23
C ALA A 36 -12.04 -6.04 1.17
N GLY A 37 -12.41 -4.78 1.47
CA GLY A 37 -12.75 -4.34 2.82
C GLY A 37 -11.54 -4.20 3.75
N ALA A 38 -10.33 -4.13 3.17
CA ALA A 38 -9.06 -4.03 3.86
C ALA A 38 -8.75 -2.59 4.31
N THR A 39 -7.70 -2.45 5.12
CA THR A 39 -7.21 -1.14 5.57
C THR A 39 -6.21 -0.56 4.56
N LEU A 40 -6.31 0.74 4.28
CA LEU A 40 -5.33 1.48 3.47
C LEU A 40 -4.61 2.54 4.32
N VAL A 41 -3.28 2.41 4.43
CA VAL A 41 -2.40 3.39 5.08
C VAL A 41 -1.83 4.33 4.02
N LEU A 42 -2.05 5.63 4.24
CA LEU A 42 -1.53 6.70 3.38
C LEU A 42 -0.47 7.50 4.16
N PRO A 43 0.75 7.67 3.63
CA PRO A 43 1.70 8.64 4.16
C PRO A 43 1.11 10.05 4.14
N ALA A 44 1.51 10.90 5.08
CA ALA A 44 1.16 12.31 5.00
C ALA A 44 1.85 12.95 3.77
N SER A 45 1.32 14.08 3.27
CA SER A 45 1.85 14.74 2.05
C SER A 45 3.33 15.14 2.12
N HIS A 46 3.92 15.25 3.31
CA HIS A 46 5.36 15.53 3.49
C HIS A 46 6.23 14.26 3.62
N GLN A 47 5.63 13.07 3.57
CA GLN A 47 6.27 11.77 3.75
C GLN A 47 6.28 10.94 2.46
N GLU A 48 5.90 11.52 1.32
CA GLU A 48 5.73 10.81 0.03
C GLU A 48 7.01 10.19 -0.56
N LYS A 49 8.19 10.47 0.01
CA LYS A 49 9.49 9.91 -0.39
C LYS A 49 10.42 9.73 0.81
N ASP A 50 9.84 9.45 1.96
CA ASP A 50 10.57 9.30 3.22
C ASP A 50 10.52 7.85 3.69
N ALA A 51 11.60 7.11 3.38
CA ALA A 51 11.74 5.70 3.74
C ALA A 51 11.68 5.47 5.26
N ILE A 52 12.15 6.43 6.08
CA ILE A 52 12.10 6.31 7.54
C ILE A 52 10.64 6.40 7.99
N SER A 53 9.90 7.40 7.48
CA SER A 53 8.47 7.54 7.76
C SER A 53 7.68 6.32 7.30
N TRP A 54 7.98 5.75 6.13
CA TRP A 54 7.29 4.55 5.64
C TRP A 54 7.56 3.34 6.53
N ASN A 55 8.80 3.12 6.95
CA ASN A 55 9.13 2.02 7.85
C ASN A 55 8.39 2.14 9.19
N GLN A 56 8.28 3.35 9.74
CA GLN A 56 7.49 3.62 10.94
C GLN A 56 5.99 3.33 10.72
N LEU A 57 5.44 3.68 9.55
CA LEU A 57 4.05 3.37 9.20
C LEU A 57 3.83 1.86 9.07
N VAL A 58 4.76 1.15 8.42
CA VAL A 58 4.73 -0.31 8.28
C VAL A 58 4.69 -0.99 9.65
N GLU A 59 5.59 -0.60 10.55
CA GLU A 59 5.65 -1.15 11.91
C GLU A 59 4.39 -0.82 12.72
N LYS A 60 3.99 0.46 12.73
CA LYS A 60 2.87 0.96 13.52
C LYS A 60 1.54 0.32 13.12
N HIS A 61 1.31 0.16 11.82
CA HIS A 61 0.03 -0.33 11.28
C HIS A 61 0.05 -1.81 10.93
N ARG A 62 1.21 -2.49 11.07
CA ARG A 62 1.40 -3.89 10.69
C ARG A 62 1.00 -4.14 9.23
N VAL A 63 1.56 -3.34 8.33
CA VAL A 63 1.31 -3.46 6.89
C VAL A 63 1.61 -4.90 6.45
N SER A 64 0.62 -5.55 5.84
CA SER A 64 0.72 -6.91 5.30
C SER A 64 0.98 -6.93 3.79
N LEU A 65 0.65 -5.83 3.09
CA LEU A 65 0.81 -5.72 1.65
C LEU A 65 1.41 -4.37 1.24
N TRP A 66 2.52 -4.44 0.52
CA TRP A 66 3.17 -3.30 -0.15
C TRP A 66 3.41 -3.67 -1.61
N CYS A 67 2.89 -2.87 -2.54
CA CYS A 67 3.17 -3.00 -3.97
C CYS A 67 3.82 -1.73 -4.52
N SER A 68 5.05 -1.81 -5.00
CA SER A 68 5.77 -0.68 -5.60
C SER A 68 6.75 -1.13 -6.67
N VAL A 69 7.33 -0.16 -7.39
CA VAL A 69 8.48 -0.42 -8.26
C VAL A 69 9.76 -0.69 -7.44
N PRO A 70 10.77 -1.37 -8.00
CA PRO A 70 12.05 -1.62 -7.33
C PRO A 70 12.74 -0.35 -6.81
N ALA A 71 12.67 0.75 -7.56
CA ALA A 71 13.29 2.03 -7.20
C ALA A 71 12.76 2.68 -5.90
N ILE A 72 11.65 2.16 -5.34
CA ILE A 72 11.10 2.58 -4.05
C ILE A 72 11.75 1.82 -2.88
N LEU A 73 12.39 0.67 -3.16
CA LEU A 73 13.07 -0.19 -2.19
C LEU A 73 14.61 -0.04 -2.22
N GLU A 74 15.16 0.56 -3.28
CA GLU A 74 16.59 0.90 -3.41
C GLU A 74 16.99 2.10 -2.54
#